data_AF-A0A8T4ISR7-F1
#
_entry.id   AF-A0A8T4ISR7-F1
#
_cell.length_a   1.000
_cell.length_b   1.000
_cell.length_c   1.000
_cell.angle_alpha   90.00
_cell.angle_beta   90.00
_cell.angle_gamma   90.00
#
_symmetry.space_group_name_H-M   'P 1'
#
loop_
_entity.id
_entity.type
_entity.pdbx_description
1 polymer ?
#
loop_
_entity_poly.entity_id
_entity_poly.type
_entity_poly.pdbx_seq_one_letter_code
_entity_poly.pdbx_strand_id
1 'polypeptide(L)'
;MTQHDHEPLEPRAVSRRRLLGTVGAAGLAVGATGGAVASAAVRDEPPTALTSLGATRVPFHGTHQAGILTPQQAHGHLAAFDLAPGAGRKQAAALLRRWSATARELMEGEAQGGGRDTGIALDAGPSSLTVTFGFGRAFFSRTGLTDQLPTELAPLPEFSADALDKDRSDGELWVQIGANDALVAFHALRALQREAGETAKLRWQMNGFNRSPGATSHPMTVRNLMGQVDGSNNPKPGEKDFDARVFVPASGTPAWMAHGSYAVVRRIRMLLDDWDKKSLAEQERVIGRRKSDGAPLTGGSEDTEPDLDKRSADGSPVIAADAHVRVTSPDTNGGAAMLRRPFSYHDGFRDDGAPDAGLLFIAWQADPLRGFVPVQRKLDRGDALSRFTRHEASALFAVPGGPGKGEYVGQRLLEG
;
A
#
# COMPACT_ATOMS: atom_id res chain seq x y z
N MET A 1 5.28 -0.37 83.91
CA MET A 1 4.52 -1.61 84.18
C MET A 1 3.52 -1.75 83.03
N THR A 2 3.74 -2.75 82.15
CA THR A 2 2.80 -3.44 81.22
C THR A 2 2.02 -2.60 80.17
N GLN A 3 2.32 -2.74 78.85
CA GLN A 3 1.69 -3.63 77.82
C GLN A 3 0.35 -3.06 77.27
N HIS A 4 -0.06 -3.10 75.99
CA HIS A 4 0.27 -3.90 74.78
C HIS A 4 -0.21 -3.18 73.48
N ASP A 5 0.57 -3.35 72.40
CA ASP A 5 0.28 -3.64 70.97
C ASP A 5 -1.00 -3.20 70.22
N HIS A 6 -0.82 -2.54 69.05
CA HIS A 6 -0.91 -3.17 67.71
C HIS A 6 -0.69 -2.15 66.56
N GLU A 7 0.37 -2.33 65.76
CA GLU A 7 0.53 -1.78 64.40
C GLU A 7 0.23 -2.87 63.34
N PRO A 8 -0.34 -2.54 62.16
CA PRO A 8 -0.32 -3.43 61.01
C PRO A 8 0.91 -3.20 60.10
N LEU A 9 1.45 -4.32 59.62
CA LEU A 9 2.68 -4.50 58.86
C LEU A 9 2.57 -4.12 57.38
N GLU A 10 3.53 -3.32 56.90
CA GLU A 10 3.92 -3.21 55.48
C GLU A 10 4.89 -4.33 55.07
N PRO A 11 4.76 -4.95 53.89
CA PRO A 11 5.86 -5.69 53.28
C PRO A 11 6.59 -4.86 52.22
N ARG A 12 7.82 -4.45 52.55
CA ARG A 12 8.89 -4.17 51.59
C ARG A 12 9.41 -5.49 50.99
N ALA A 13 9.55 -5.55 49.66
CA ALA A 13 10.52 -6.44 49.01
C ALA A 13 11.17 -5.75 47.80
N VAL A 14 12.49 -5.84 47.74
CA VAL A 14 13.40 -5.11 46.85
C VAL A 14 13.75 -5.94 45.60
N SER A 15 13.72 -5.26 44.44
CA SER A 15 14.56 -5.36 43.22
C SER A 15 15.30 -6.65 42.85
N ARG A 16 15.12 -7.10 41.60
CA ARG A 16 16.20 -7.64 40.75
C ARG A 16 16.10 -7.11 39.32
N ARG A 17 16.85 -6.04 39.07
CA ARG A 17 17.21 -5.54 37.74
C ARG A 17 18.13 -6.55 37.02
N ARG A 18 17.99 -6.64 35.69
CA ARG A 18 18.88 -7.27 34.70
C ARG A 18 18.81 -8.80 34.53
N LEU A 19 18.20 -9.22 33.42
CA LEU A 19 18.94 -9.97 32.40
C LEU A 19 18.39 -9.63 31.01
N LEU A 20 19.09 -8.75 30.30
CA LEU A 20 19.08 -8.71 28.83
C LEU A 20 19.87 -9.93 28.36
N GLY A 21 19.39 -10.62 27.32
CA GLY A 21 20.10 -11.75 26.73
C GLY A 21 19.58 -12.07 25.34
N THR A 22 20.19 -11.43 24.35
CA THR A 22 20.24 -11.79 22.93
C THR A 22 20.14 -13.30 22.65
N VAL A 23 19.21 -13.72 21.80
CA VAL A 23 19.37 -14.96 21.01
C VAL A 23 19.41 -14.53 19.54
N GLY A 24 20.63 -14.38 19.05
CA GLY A 24 20.91 -14.38 17.62
C GLY A 24 20.66 -15.79 17.06
N ALA A 25 20.10 -15.84 15.86
CA ALA A 25 19.97 -17.05 15.08
C ALA A 25 21.37 -17.54 14.67
N ALA A 26 21.97 -18.42 15.48
CA ALA A 26 23.17 -19.18 15.12
C ALA A 26 22.74 -20.59 14.69
N GLY A 27 23.20 -20.98 13.50
CA GLY A 27 22.88 -22.26 12.86
C GLY A 27 23.28 -23.47 13.69
N LEU A 28 22.42 -24.48 13.68
CA LEU A 28 22.71 -25.79 14.27
C LEU A 28 23.41 -26.67 13.25
N ALA A 29 24.69 -26.92 13.50
CA ALA A 29 25.48 -27.98 12.90
C ALA A 29 25.02 -29.35 13.44
N VAL A 30 24.89 -30.31 12.54
CA VAL A 30 24.46 -31.69 12.80
C VAL A 30 25.63 -32.51 13.38
N GLY A 31 25.39 -33.16 14.53
CA GLY A 31 26.27 -34.15 15.14
C GLY A 31 25.44 -35.19 15.92
N ALA A 32 25.67 -36.47 15.62
CA ALA A 32 24.76 -37.59 15.90
C ALA A 32 24.86 -38.19 17.31
N THR A 33 23.77 -38.90 17.69
CA THR A 33 23.63 -40.15 18.47
C THR A 33 22.79 -40.07 19.76
N GLY A 34 21.76 -40.92 19.85
CA GLY A 34 21.06 -41.29 21.09
C GLY A 34 19.56 -40.98 21.10
N GLY A 35 18.73 -42.02 21.14
CA GLY A 35 17.28 -41.94 21.05
C GLY A 35 16.59 -41.17 22.18
N ALA A 36 15.69 -40.28 21.78
CA ALA A 36 14.47 -39.95 22.49
C ALA A 36 13.45 -39.59 21.40
N VAL A 37 12.34 -40.33 21.34
CA VAL A 37 11.20 -39.94 20.51
C VAL A 37 10.60 -38.71 21.17
N ALA A 38 11.15 -37.53 20.84
CA ALA A 38 10.53 -36.27 21.17
C ALA A 38 9.31 -36.15 20.27
N SER A 39 8.15 -36.55 20.79
CA SER A 39 6.88 -36.04 20.28
C SER A 39 6.97 -34.52 20.38
N ALA A 40 7.33 -33.87 19.27
CA ALA A 40 7.17 -32.45 19.10
C ALA A 40 5.66 -32.22 19.14
N ALA A 41 5.14 -32.00 20.35
CA ALA A 41 3.86 -31.36 20.52
C ALA A 41 3.94 -30.09 19.67
N VAL A 42 3.12 -30.04 18.63
CA VAL A 42 2.84 -28.82 17.88
C VAL A 42 2.33 -27.85 18.92
N ARG A 43 3.23 -27.06 19.48
CA ARG A 43 2.84 -25.94 20.33
C ARG A 43 2.26 -24.95 19.35
N ASP A 44 0.93 -24.78 19.40
CA ASP A 44 0.29 -23.64 18.79
C ASP A 44 1.11 -22.40 19.15
N GLU A 45 1.54 -21.64 18.14
CA GLU A 45 2.24 -20.40 18.40
C GLU A 45 1.35 -19.53 19.31
N PRO A 46 1.94 -18.89 20.33
CA PRO A 46 1.14 -18.05 21.22
C PRO A 46 0.42 -16.98 20.40
N PRO A 47 -0.84 -16.67 20.72
CA PRO A 47 -1.62 -15.71 19.95
C PRO A 47 -0.89 -14.37 19.88
N THR A 48 -0.88 -13.74 18.71
CA THR A 48 -0.27 -12.43 18.52
C THR A 48 -0.96 -11.42 19.45
N ALA A 49 -0.19 -10.75 20.29
CA ALA A 49 -0.72 -9.78 21.25
C ALA A 49 -1.39 -8.59 20.53
N LEU A 50 -2.53 -8.12 21.04
CA LEU A 50 -3.23 -6.95 20.47
C LEU A 50 -2.34 -5.70 20.40
N THR A 51 -1.43 -5.53 21.37
CA THR A 51 -0.46 -4.44 21.40
C THR A 51 0.51 -4.44 20.22
N SER A 52 0.65 -5.55 19.49
CA SER A 52 1.44 -5.60 18.25
C SER A 52 0.91 -4.61 17.19
N LEU A 53 -0.41 -4.33 17.18
CA LEU A 53 -1.01 -3.35 16.26
C LEU A 53 -0.31 -1.99 16.38
N GLY A 54 -0.14 -1.50 17.60
CA GLY A 54 0.52 -0.22 17.88
C GLY A 54 2.05 -0.31 17.91
N ALA A 55 2.62 -1.43 18.36
CA ALA A 55 4.07 -1.56 18.54
C ALA A 55 4.85 -1.85 17.25
N THR A 56 4.19 -2.38 16.21
CA THR A 56 4.86 -2.80 14.97
C THR A 56 5.45 -1.59 14.24
N ARG A 57 6.72 -1.70 13.86
CA ARG A 57 7.48 -0.69 13.13
C ARG A 57 7.76 -1.15 11.71
N VAL A 58 7.81 -0.22 10.78
CA VAL A 58 8.27 -0.46 9.40
C VAL A 58 9.51 0.39 9.15
N PRO A 59 10.64 -0.19 8.72
CA PRO A 59 11.85 0.59 8.46
C PRO A 59 11.65 1.67 7.38
N PHE A 60 12.10 2.90 7.67
CA PHE A 60 12.16 3.98 6.68
C PHE A 60 13.28 3.77 5.65
N HIS A 61 14.43 3.29 6.13
CA HIS A 61 15.60 3.00 5.29
C HIS A 61 15.53 1.60 4.68
N GLY A 62 15.92 1.48 3.42
CA GLY A 62 15.95 0.21 2.69
C GLY A 62 16.27 0.40 1.21
N THR A 63 16.44 -0.70 0.48
CA THR A 63 16.65 -0.68 -0.98
C THR A 63 15.45 -0.07 -1.71
N HIS A 64 14.23 -0.40 -1.27
CA HIS A 64 12.98 0.15 -1.76
C HIS A 64 12.34 1.03 -0.68
N GLN A 65 11.58 2.04 -1.08
CA GLN A 65 10.76 2.77 -0.12
C GLN A 65 9.71 1.85 0.54
N ALA A 66 9.43 2.11 1.82
CA ALA A 66 8.30 1.48 2.51
C ALA A 66 6.97 1.85 1.85
N GLY A 67 5.91 1.06 2.10
CA GLY A 67 4.58 1.28 1.52
C GLY A 67 4.33 0.63 0.16
N ILE A 68 5.35 -0.01 -0.44
CA ILE A 68 5.23 -0.82 -1.67
C ILE A 68 5.01 -2.30 -1.29
N LEU A 69 6.00 -2.92 -0.64
CA LEU A 69 5.94 -4.32 -0.18
C LEU A 69 5.37 -4.48 1.23
N THR A 70 5.19 -3.36 1.94
CA THR A 70 4.62 -3.37 3.28
C THR A 70 3.22 -4.00 3.23
N PRO A 71 2.86 -4.88 4.20
CA PRO A 71 1.51 -5.43 4.31
C PRO A 71 0.42 -4.34 4.26
N GLN A 72 -0.79 -4.73 3.88
CA GLN A 72 -1.94 -3.81 3.82
C GLN A 72 -2.18 -3.17 5.19
N GLN A 73 -2.43 -1.86 5.19
CA GLN A 73 -2.66 -1.06 6.39
C GLN A 73 -4.13 -0.67 6.49
N ALA A 74 -4.63 -0.53 7.71
CA ALA A 74 -6.05 -0.22 7.98
C ALA A 74 -6.48 1.17 7.49
N HIS A 75 -5.58 2.14 7.47
CA HIS A 75 -5.84 3.52 7.09
C HIS A 75 -4.83 4.00 6.06
N GLY A 76 -5.29 4.80 5.10
CA GLY A 76 -4.48 5.39 4.04
C GLY A 76 -4.83 6.85 3.78
N HIS A 77 -3.83 7.69 3.59
CA HIS A 77 -3.98 9.03 3.03
C HIS A 77 -3.10 9.16 1.79
N LEU A 78 -3.72 9.51 0.67
CA LEU A 78 -3.02 9.87 -0.56
C LEU A 78 -3.10 11.39 -0.72
N ALA A 79 -1.97 12.04 -0.96
CA ALA A 79 -1.92 13.48 -1.15
C ALA A 79 -0.97 13.82 -2.29
N ALA A 80 -1.41 14.69 -3.21
CA ALA A 80 -0.52 15.31 -4.18
C ALA A 80 -0.32 16.77 -3.88
N PHE A 81 0.84 17.29 -4.26
CA PHE A 81 1.24 18.67 -4.06
C PHE A 81 1.80 19.26 -5.36
N ASP A 82 1.50 20.53 -5.59
CA ASP A 82 2.12 21.33 -6.64
C ASP A 82 3.09 22.33 -6.01
N LEU A 83 4.28 22.50 -6.60
CA LEU A 83 5.26 23.47 -6.11
C LEU A 83 4.67 24.88 -6.23
N ALA A 84 4.87 25.68 -5.19
CA ALA A 84 4.43 27.07 -5.17
C ALA A 84 5.13 27.89 -6.27
N PRO A 85 4.52 29.02 -6.71
CA PRO A 85 5.20 29.93 -7.63
C PRO A 85 6.58 30.32 -7.12
N GLY A 86 7.61 30.21 -7.96
CA GLY A 86 9.00 30.49 -7.60
C GLY A 86 9.75 29.36 -6.89
N ALA A 87 9.08 28.28 -6.49
CA ALA A 87 9.75 27.06 -6.00
C ALA A 87 10.21 26.20 -7.18
N GLY A 88 11.51 25.86 -7.20
CA GLY A 88 12.14 24.97 -8.18
C GLY A 88 12.98 23.89 -7.49
N ARG A 89 14.02 23.38 -8.18
CA ARG A 89 14.86 22.26 -7.73
C ARG A 89 15.40 22.44 -6.31
N LYS A 90 15.93 23.62 -5.98
CA LYS A 90 16.53 23.90 -4.66
C LYS A 90 15.50 23.78 -3.53
N GLN A 91 14.30 24.34 -3.73
CA GLN A 91 13.23 24.29 -2.74
C GLN A 91 12.65 22.87 -2.63
N ALA A 92 12.50 22.17 -3.76
CA ALA A 92 12.09 20.76 -3.77
C ALA A 92 13.10 19.86 -3.01
N ALA A 93 14.40 20.03 -3.23
CA ALA A 93 15.45 19.32 -2.47
C ALA A 93 15.33 19.57 -0.96
N ALA A 94 15.16 20.83 -0.56
CA ALA A 94 14.97 21.19 0.84
C ALA A 94 13.69 20.58 1.43
N LEU A 95 12.59 20.57 0.67
CA LEU A 95 11.33 19.96 1.09
C LEU A 95 11.45 18.45 1.28
N LEU A 96 12.00 17.72 0.30
CA LEU A 96 12.17 16.26 0.39
C LEU A 96 13.10 15.86 1.53
N ARG A 97 14.10 16.70 1.87
CA ARG A 97 14.93 16.50 3.06
C ARG A 97 14.12 16.64 4.36
N ARG A 98 13.28 17.67 4.48
CA ARG A 98 12.40 17.86 5.65
C ARG A 98 11.36 16.74 5.77
N TRP A 99 10.73 16.37 4.66
CA TRP A 99 9.78 15.26 4.60
C TRP A 99 10.42 13.92 4.96
N SER A 100 11.62 13.63 4.44
CA SER A 100 12.33 12.39 4.78
C SER A 100 12.74 12.34 6.25
N ALA A 101 13.20 13.46 6.81
CA ALA A 101 13.49 13.53 8.25
C ALA A 101 12.24 13.31 9.11
N THR A 102 11.12 13.93 8.72
CA THR A 102 9.81 13.76 9.39
C THR A 102 9.32 12.32 9.28
N ALA A 103 9.33 11.72 8.09
CA ALA A 103 8.93 10.34 7.88
C ALA A 103 9.77 9.37 8.73
N ARG A 104 11.10 9.56 8.75
CA ARG A 104 12.02 8.75 9.56
C ARG A 104 11.65 8.79 11.05
N GLU A 105 11.39 9.96 11.61
CA GLU A 105 11.03 10.13 13.03
C GLU A 105 9.67 9.48 13.32
N LEU A 106 8.64 9.82 12.52
CA LEU A 106 7.28 9.34 12.77
C LEU A 106 7.15 7.83 12.57
N MET A 107 7.85 7.23 11.60
CA MET A 107 7.83 5.78 11.38
C MET A 107 8.51 4.99 12.50
N GLU A 108 9.34 5.65 13.32
CA GLU A 108 9.87 5.12 14.59
C GLU A 108 8.97 5.45 15.79
N GLY A 109 7.81 6.09 15.58
CA GLY A 109 6.91 6.55 16.64
C GLY A 109 7.56 7.61 17.53
N GLU A 110 8.55 8.32 17.00
CA GLU A 110 9.17 9.46 17.65
C GLU A 110 8.35 10.72 17.34
N ALA A 111 8.23 11.61 18.32
CA ALA A 111 7.64 12.93 18.11
C ALA A 111 8.56 13.78 17.22
N GLN A 112 7.98 14.68 16.41
CA GLN A 112 8.77 15.59 15.59
C GLN A 112 9.67 16.48 16.45
N GLY A 113 10.97 16.52 16.13
CA GLY A 113 11.94 17.30 16.89
C GLY A 113 11.67 18.82 16.87
N GLY A 114 12.06 19.51 17.95
CA GLY A 114 12.06 20.98 18.03
C GLY A 114 10.71 21.63 18.36
N GLY A 115 9.82 20.93 19.08
CA GLY A 115 8.53 21.47 19.52
C GLY A 115 7.51 21.67 18.39
N ARG A 116 7.75 21.05 17.23
CA ARG A 116 6.86 21.14 16.05
C ARG A 116 5.70 20.16 16.11
N ASP A 117 5.84 19.10 16.90
CA ASP A 117 4.84 18.06 17.07
C ASP A 117 3.50 18.63 17.57
N THR A 118 2.41 18.09 17.04
CA THR A 118 1.04 18.57 17.33
C THR A 118 0.40 17.86 18.52
N GLY A 119 1.01 16.78 19.00
CA GLY A 119 0.48 15.96 20.08
C GLY A 119 -0.59 14.95 19.68
N ILE A 120 -1.00 14.92 18.40
CA ILE A 120 -2.15 14.14 17.90
C ILE A 120 -2.03 12.65 18.19
N ALA A 121 -0.82 12.10 18.06
CA ALA A 121 -0.54 10.68 18.22
C ALA A 121 0.37 10.40 19.43
N LEU A 122 0.36 11.28 20.44
CA LEU A 122 1.05 10.99 21.70
C LEU A 122 0.52 9.68 22.30
N ASP A 123 1.40 8.97 23.00
CA ASP A 123 1.17 7.65 23.62
C ASP A 123 0.99 6.47 22.63
N ALA A 124 0.70 6.73 21.35
CA ALA A 124 0.63 5.69 20.34
C ALA A 124 2.04 5.19 19.95
N GLY A 125 2.14 3.88 19.69
CA GLY A 125 3.30 3.33 19.00
C GLY A 125 3.24 3.61 17.49
N PRO A 126 4.27 3.20 16.72
CA PRO A 126 4.38 3.53 15.30
C PRO A 126 3.26 2.98 14.42
N SER A 127 2.52 1.97 14.89
CA SER A 127 1.29 1.47 14.25
C SER A 127 1.47 1.09 12.79
N SER A 128 2.62 0.48 12.47
CA SER A 128 3.05 0.14 11.11
C SER A 128 3.05 1.31 10.13
N LEU A 129 3.26 2.55 10.59
CA LEU A 129 3.28 3.73 9.74
C LEU A 129 4.30 3.58 8.60
N THR A 130 3.88 3.95 7.40
CA THR A 130 4.77 4.16 6.25
C THR A 130 4.45 5.48 5.57
N VAL A 131 5.50 6.09 5.01
CA VAL A 131 5.41 7.27 4.14
C VAL A 131 6.22 6.98 2.87
N THR A 132 5.60 7.16 1.71
CA THR A 132 6.20 6.93 0.40
C THR A 132 6.11 8.20 -0.44
N PHE A 133 7.18 8.56 -1.14
CA PHE A 133 7.24 9.77 -1.96
C PHE A 133 7.41 9.45 -3.44
N GLY A 134 6.68 10.16 -4.30
CA GLY A 134 6.79 10.07 -5.76
C GLY A 134 6.81 11.44 -6.44
N PHE A 135 7.31 11.46 -7.67
CA PHE A 135 7.41 12.63 -8.54
C PHE A 135 6.52 12.45 -9.76
N GLY A 136 5.62 13.39 -10.00
CA GLY A 136 4.78 13.41 -11.19
C GLY A 136 5.48 14.07 -12.36
N ARG A 137 4.96 13.87 -13.57
CA ARG A 137 5.58 14.36 -14.82
C ARG A 137 5.87 15.87 -14.80
N ALA A 138 4.93 16.67 -14.27
CA ALA A 138 5.06 18.14 -14.24
C ALA A 138 6.22 18.64 -13.36
N PHE A 139 6.65 17.84 -12.37
CA PHE A 139 7.77 18.17 -11.49
C PHE A 139 9.06 18.46 -12.25
N PHE A 140 9.34 17.70 -13.31
CA PHE A 140 10.59 17.76 -14.05
C PHE A 140 10.72 19.07 -14.82
N SER A 141 9.65 19.54 -15.46
CA SER A 141 9.62 20.88 -16.07
C SER A 141 9.75 21.99 -15.03
N ARG A 142 9.08 21.85 -13.88
CA ARG A 142 9.06 22.86 -12.82
C ARG A 142 10.40 23.04 -12.11
N THR A 143 11.20 21.99 -12.08
CA THR A 143 12.52 21.97 -11.44
C THR A 143 13.69 22.09 -12.41
N GLY A 144 13.43 22.17 -13.72
CA GLY A 144 14.50 22.22 -14.74
C GLY A 144 15.26 20.89 -14.86
N LEU A 145 14.58 19.77 -14.62
CA LEU A 145 15.11 18.41 -14.64
C LEU A 145 14.52 17.58 -15.79
N THR A 146 14.15 18.20 -16.90
CA THR A 146 13.52 17.50 -18.04
C THR A 146 14.39 16.37 -18.60
N ASP A 147 15.71 16.50 -18.55
CA ASP A 147 16.65 15.47 -19.01
C ASP A 147 16.69 14.24 -18.09
N GLN A 148 16.15 14.38 -16.87
CA GLN A 148 16.01 13.30 -15.88
C GLN A 148 14.60 12.69 -15.85
N LEU A 149 13.69 13.14 -16.73
CA LEU A 149 12.33 12.62 -16.83
C LEU A 149 12.36 11.20 -17.39
N PRO A 150 11.92 10.17 -16.65
CA PRO A 150 11.85 8.82 -17.18
C PRO A 150 10.82 8.72 -18.30
N THR A 151 11.11 7.90 -19.31
CA THR A 151 10.18 7.64 -20.42
C THR A 151 8.87 7.00 -19.96
N GLU A 152 8.94 6.22 -18.89
CA GLU A 152 7.84 5.51 -18.22
C GLU A 152 6.85 6.46 -17.53
N LEU A 153 7.23 7.74 -17.31
CA LEU A 153 6.32 8.82 -16.91
C LEU A 153 5.61 9.48 -18.11
N ALA A 154 5.51 8.80 -19.25
CA ALA A 154 4.63 9.23 -20.32
C ALA A 154 3.18 9.36 -19.81
N PRO A 155 2.42 10.37 -20.28
CA PRO A 155 1.01 10.50 -19.92
C PRO A 155 0.26 9.20 -20.16
N LEU A 156 -0.60 8.81 -19.21
CA LEU A 156 -1.50 7.68 -19.41
C LEU A 156 -2.41 7.97 -20.61
N PRO A 157 -2.78 6.95 -21.42
CA PRO A 157 -3.73 7.15 -22.50
C PRO A 157 -5.08 7.65 -21.98
N GLU A 158 -5.79 8.41 -22.81
CA GLU A 158 -7.21 8.67 -22.58
C GLU A 158 -7.99 7.38 -22.85
N PHE A 159 -8.64 6.85 -21.80
CA PHE A 159 -9.52 5.69 -21.90
C PHE A 159 -10.96 6.15 -22.15
N SER A 160 -11.75 5.40 -22.91
CA SER A 160 -13.09 5.84 -23.31
C SER A 160 -14.10 5.92 -22.16
N ALA A 161 -13.89 5.15 -21.09
CA ALA A 161 -14.73 5.15 -19.89
C ALA A 161 -14.31 6.16 -18.81
N ASP A 162 -13.31 7.00 -19.08
CA ASP A 162 -12.78 7.95 -18.11
C ASP A 162 -13.72 9.14 -17.89
N ALA A 163 -13.94 9.48 -16.60
CA ALA A 163 -14.68 10.64 -16.15
C ALA A 163 -13.81 11.44 -15.16
N LEU A 164 -12.54 11.69 -15.55
CA LEU A 164 -11.52 12.23 -14.66
C LEU A 164 -11.77 13.71 -14.30
N ASP A 165 -11.81 13.99 -13.01
CA ASP A 165 -11.66 15.33 -12.45
C ASP A 165 -10.18 15.71 -12.46
N LYS A 166 -9.84 16.72 -13.26
CA LYS A 166 -8.46 17.20 -13.44
C LYS A 166 -7.88 17.81 -12.16
N ASP A 167 -8.71 18.44 -11.33
CA ASP A 167 -8.24 19.09 -10.09
C ASP A 167 -7.90 18.05 -9.02
N ARG A 168 -8.50 16.86 -9.13
CA ARG A 168 -8.20 15.69 -8.28
C ARG A 168 -7.23 14.69 -8.91
N SER A 169 -6.64 15.04 -10.05
CA SER A 169 -5.74 14.20 -10.84
C SER A 169 -4.32 14.78 -10.89
N ASP A 170 -3.35 13.96 -11.29
CA ASP A 170 -1.93 14.32 -11.44
C ASP A 170 -1.32 14.93 -10.17
N GLY A 171 -0.43 15.91 -10.33
CA GLY A 171 0.34 16.56 -9.27
C GLY A 171 1.85 16.44 -9.50
N GLU A 172 2.61 17.40 -8.96
CA GLU A 172 4.07 17.41 -9.11
C GLU A 172 4.76 16.48 -8.11
N LEU A 173 4.29 16.46 -6.87
CA LEU A 173 4.76 15.58 -5.81
C LEU A 173 3.62 14.74 -5.30
N TRP A 174 3.90 13.50 -4.90
CA TRP A 174 2.92 12.60 -4.29
C TRP A 174 3.46 12.00 -3.00
N VAL A 175 2.56 11.89 -2.03
CA VAL A 175 2.81 11.26 -0.74
C VAL A 175 1.72 10.22 -0.51
N GLN A 176 2.13 8.97 -0.30
CA GLN A 176 1.28 7.93 0.25
C GLN A 176 1.62 7.74 1.72
N ILE A 177 0.60 7.75 2.57
CA ILE A 177 0.72 7.51 4.00
C ILE A 177 -0.21 6.34 4.33
N GLY A 178 0.29 5.36 5.08
CA GLY A 178 -0.55 4.30 5.61
C GLY A 178 -0.17 3.93 7.03
N ALA A 179 -1.15 3.54 7.85
CA ALA A 179 -0.93 3.03 9.20
C ALA A 179 -2.11 2.16 9.66
N ASN A 180 -1.93 1.42 10.75
CA ASN A 180 -2.98 0.62 11.38
C ASN A 180 -3.75 1.38 12.47
N ASP A 181 -3.39 2.64 12.73
CA ASP A 181 -4.09 3.55 13.62
C ASP A 181 -4.40 4.88 12.89
N ALA A 182 -5.62 5.40 13.07
CA ALA A 182 -6.11 6.57 12.36
C ALA A 182 -5.47 7.88 12.87
N LEU A 183 -5.18 7.99 14.16
CA LEU A 183 -4.54 9.19 14.73
C LEU A 183 -3.07 9.26 14.28
N VAL A 184 -2.37 8.13 14.25
CA VAL A 184 -1.01 8.04 13.69
C VAL A 184 -1.00 8.40 12.20
N ALA A 185 -1.93 7.88 11.41
CA ALA A 185 -2.05 8.20 9.99
C ALA A 185 -2.32 9.71 9.75
N PHE A 186 -3.30 10.28 10.48
CA PHE A 186 -3.65 11.69 10.37
C PHE A 186 -2.52 12.60 10.87
N HIS A 187 -1.83 12.21 11.95
CA HIS A 187 -0.68 12.94 12.46
C HIS A 187 0.42 13.06 11.40
N ALA A 188 0.76 11.96 10.72
CA ALA A 188 1.74 11.97 9.65
C ALA A 188 1.30 12.84 8.46
N LEU A 189 0.03 12.78 8.06
CA LEU A 189 -0.52 13.65 7.02
C LEU A 189 -0.35 15.13 7.40
N ARG A 190 -0.76 15.49 8.63
CA ARG A 190 -0.70 16.88 9.10
C ARG A 190 0.74 17.36 9.22
N ALA A 191 1.65 16.53 9.72
CA ALA A 191 3.07 16.84 9.83
C ALA A 191 3.70 17.14 8.47
N LEU A 192 3.52 16.26 7.48
CA LEU A 192 4.06 16.44 6.13
C LEU A 192 3.42 17.63 5.41
N GLN A 193 2.11 17.83 5.56
CA GLN A 193 1.42 18.99 5.01
C GLN A 193 1.94 20.31 5.59
N ARG A 194 2.25 20.37 6.90
CA ARG A 194 2.87 21.56 7.51
C ARG A 194 4.30 21.79 7.02
N GLU A 195 5.08 20.72 6.85
CA GLU A 195 6.45 20.78 6.32
C GLU A 195 6.53 21.28 4.87
N ALA A 196 5.43 21.14 4.10
CA ALA A 196 5.31 21.76 2.78
C ALA A 196 5.45 23.29 2.85
N GLY A 197 4.94 23.92 3.91
CA GLY A 197 5.04 25.36 4.16
C GLY A 197 4.67 26.19 2.94
N GLU A 198 5.52 27.13 2.58
CA GLU A 198 5.37 27.96 1.36
C GLU A 198 5.99 27.30 0.12
N THR A 199 6.60 26.12 0.25
CA THR A 199 7.30 25.45 -0.87
C THR A 199 6.33 24.75 -1.82
N ALA A 200 5.27 24.15 -1.30
CA ALA A 200 4.30 23.39 -2.09
C ALA A 200 2.89 23.53 -1.50
N LYS A 201 1.88 23.47 -2.37
CA LYS A 201 0.47 23.53 -2.00
C LYS A 201 -0.17 22.17 -2.24
N LEU A 202 -1.07 21.78 -1.35
CA LEU A 202 -1.88 20.58 -1.52
C LEU A 202 -2.75 20.75 -2.79
N ARG A 203 -2.61 19.83 -3.73
CA ARG A 203 -3.41 19.78 -4.96
C ARG A 203 -4.70 19.03 -4.72
N TRP A 204 -4.57 17.80 -4.23
CA TRP A 204 -5.68 16.96 -3.84
C TRP A 204 -5.28 16.03 -2.70
N GLN A 205 -6.28 15.54 -1.99
CA GLN A 205 -6.13 14.58 -0.90
C GLN A 205 -7.29 13.58 -0.93
N MET A 206 -6.99 12.31 -0.68
CA MET A 206 -7.98 11.23 -0.61
C MET A 206 -7.72 10.35 0.61
N ASN A 207 -8.79 10.03 1.33
CA ASN A 207 -8.78 9.14 2.48
C ASN A 207 -9.21 7.75 2.07
N GLY A 208 -8.57 6.73 2.63
CA GLY A 208 -8.93 5.34 2.40
C GLY A 208 -8.77 4.49 3.64
N PHE A 209 -9.35 3.30 3.58
CA PHE A 209 -9.31 2.31 4.64
C PHE A 209 -9.26 0.89 4.09
N ASN A 210 -8.80 -0.04 4.91
CA ASN A 210 -8.88 -1.48 4.72
C ASN A 210 -9.27 -2.14 6.04
N ARG A 211 -9.42 -3.47 6.03
CA ARG A 211 -9.65 -4.27 7.24
C ARG A 211 -8.51 -4.04 8.27
N SER A 212 -8.88 -3.81 9.53
CA SER A 212 -7.93 -3.69 10.64
C SER A 212 -7.25 -5.03 10.98
N PRO A 213 -5.98 -5.02 11.42
CA PRO A 213 -5.34 -6.21 11.99
C PRO A 213 -6.16 -6.80 13.15
N GLY A 214 -6.27 -8.13 13.20
CA GLY A 214 -7.04 -8.85 14.23
C GLY A 214 -8.55 -8.93 13.99
N ALA A 215 -9.08 -8.32 12.92
CA ALA A 215 -10.50 -8.40 12.60
C ALA A 215 -10.97 -9.79 12.10
N THR A 216 -10.04 -10.63 11.63
CA THR A 216 -10.29 -12.03 11.27
C THR A 216 -9.51 -12.96 12.18
N SER A 217 -10.02 -14.18 12.42
CA SER A 217 -9.38 -15.16 13.30
C SER A 217 -8.00 -15.62 12.84
N HIS A 218 -7.72 -15.48 11.54
CA HIS A 218 -6.44 -15.76 10.90
C HIS A 218 -6.14 -14.67 9.85
N PRO A 219 -4.89 -14.45 9.44
CA PRO A 219 -4.57 -13.56 8.33
C PRO A 219 -5.27 -14.02 7.04
N MET A 220 -5.93 -13.08 6.36
CA MET A 220 -6.67 -13.35 5.12
C MET A 220 -6.48 -12.18 4.16
N THR A 221 -6.60 -12.44 2.86
CA THR A 221 -6.74 -11.40 1.84
C THR A 221 -7.92 -10.48 2.20
N VAL A 222 -7.74 -9.18 1.91
CA VAL A 222 -8.73 -8.16 2.23
C VAL A 222 -9.97 -8.30 1.33
N ARG A 223 -11.07 -7.64 1.74
CA ARG A 223 -12.24 -7.47 0.88
C ARG A 223 -12.40 -5.99 0.50
N ASN A 224 -12.93 -5.75 -0.69
CA ASN A 224 -13.33 -4.41 -1.14
C ASN A 224 -14.83 -4.14 -0.87
N LEU A 225 -15.31 -2.94 -1.19
CA LEU A 225 -16.71 -2.52 -0.93
C LEU A 225 -17.77 -3.20 -1.81
N MET A 226 -17.37 -3.85 -2.91
CA MET A 226 -18.24 -4.76 -3.67
C MET A 226 -18.36 -6.15 -3.00
N GLY A 227 -17.67 -6.36 -1.87
CA GLY A 227 -17.66 -7.59 -1.09
C GLY A 227 -16.77 -8.70 -1.66
N GLN A 228 -15.92 -8.39 -2.64
CA GLN A 228 -15.04 -9.37 -3.28
C GLN A 228 -13.75 -9.56 -2.47
N VAL A 229 -13.15 -10.74 -2.52
CA VAL A 229 -11.75 -10.94 -2.08
C VAL A 229 -10.83 -10.24 -3.07
N ASP A 230 -9.94 -9.39 -2.59
CA ASP A 230 -9.15 -8.49 -3.45
C ASP A 230 -7.66 -8.50 -3.08
N GLY A 231 -6.86 -9.14 -3.93
CA GLY A 231 -5.40 -9.23 -3.76
C GLY A 231 -4.78 -10.59 -4.08
N SER A 232 -5.60 -11.62 -4.29
CA SER A 232 -5.18 -13.02 -4.41
C SER A 232 -4.07 -13.28 -5.44
N ASN A 233 -4.24 -12.74 -6.66
CA ASN A 233 -3.30 -12.94 -7.78
C ASN A 233 -2.33 -11.76 -7.96
N ASN A 234 -1.91 -11.12 -6.87
CA ASN A 234 -0.79 -10.19 -6.94
C ASN A 234 0.53 -10.97 -7.12
N PRO A 235 1.51 -10.43 -7.87
CA PRO A 235 2.87 -10.94 -7.84
C PRO A 235 3.38 -11.01 -6.39
N LYS A 236 4.06 -12.09 -6.03
CA LYS A 236 4.53 -12.33 -4.65
C LYS A 236 6.06 -12.22 -4.57
N PRO A 237 6.63 -11.56 -3.54
CA PRO A 237 8.07 -11.59 -3.30
C PRO A 237 8.59 -13.03 -3.23
N GLY A 238 9.70 -13.29 -3.94
CA GLY A 238 10.28 -14.63 -4.09
C GLY A 238 9.91 -15.35 -5.38
N GLU A 239 8.88 -14.90 -6.11
CA GLU A 239 8.66 -15.33 -7.49
C GLU A 239 9.83 -14.89 -8.39
N LYS A 240 10.20 -15.73 -9.36
CA LYS A 240 11.41 -15.56 -10.18
C LYS A 240 11.47 -14.20 -10.90
N ASP A 241 10.32 -13.66 -11.30
CA ASP A 241 10.21 -12.42 -12.06
C ASP A 241 9.54 -11.27 -11.27
N PHE A 242 9.35 -11.44 -9.96
CA PHE A 242 8.73 -10.43 -9.09
C PHE A 242 9.43 -9.07 -9.19
N ASP A 243 10.75 -9.05 -8.96
CA ASP A 243 11.52 -7.80 -8.94
C ASP A 243 11.46 -7.09 -10.30
N ALA A 244 11.55 -7.86 -11.39
CA ALA A 244 11.49 -7.31 -12.75
C ALA A 244 10.11 -6.75 -13.11
N ARG A 245 9.04 -7.26 -12.49
CA ARG A 245 7.67 -6.76 -12.68
C ARG A 245 7.40 -5.49 -11.88
N VAL A 246 7.96 -5.38 -10.68
CA VAL A 246 7.59 -4.34 -9.71
C VAL A 246 8.61 -3.20 -9.62
N PHE A 247 9.91 -3.47 -9.76
CA PHE A 247 10.98 -2.52 -9.50
C PHE A 247 11.87 -2.24 -10.72
N VAL A 248 12.29 -1.00 -10.83
CA VAL A 248 13.35 -0.57 -11.76
C VAL A 248 14.67 -1.22 -11.31
N PRO A 249 15.42 -1.89 -12.21
CA PRO A 249 16.67 -2.55 -11.85
C PRO A 249 17.73 -1.53 -11.39
N ALA A 250 18.77 -2.02 -10.71
CA ALA A 250 19.90 -1.19 -10.27
C ALA A 250 20.58 -0.42 -11.43
N SER A 251 20.58 -1.00 -12.63
CA SER A 251 21.09 -0.43 -13.87
C SER A 251 20.04 0.37 -14.66
N GLY A 252 18.88 0.65 -14.06
CA GLY A 252 17.79 1.36 -14.70
C GLY A 252 18.19 2.79 -15.13
N THR A 253 17.56 3.26 -16.19
CA THR A 253 17.72 4.63 -16.71
C THR A 253 16.39 5.36 -16.59
N PRO A 254 16.36 6.61 -16.08
CA PRO A 254 17.48 7.37 -15.50
C PRO A 254 18.02 6.75 -14.20
N ALA A 255 19.31 6.93 -13.92
CA ALA A 255 19.99 6.26 -12.79
C ALA A 255 19.39 6.57 -11.41
N TRP A 256 18.76 7.73 -11.25
CA TRP A 256 18.11 8.11 -9.99
C TRP A 256 16.88 7.25 -9.65
N MET A 257 16.30 6.55 -10.63
CA MET A 257 15.18 5.62 -10.46
C MET A 257 15.60 4.20 -10.09
N ALA A 258 16.91 3.91 -9.97
CA ALA A 258 17.37 2.59 -9.54
C ALA A 258 16.66 2.13 -8.25
N HIS A 259 16.16 0.89 -8.27
CA HIS A 259 15.36 0.28 -7.19
C HIS A 259 14.01 0.97 -6.88
N GLY A 260 13.61 1.94 -7.71
CA GLY A 260 12.32 2.58 -7.64
C GLY A 260 11.21 1.75 -8.29
N SER A 261 10.02 2.33 -8.38
CA SER A 261 8.84 1.77 -9.04
C SER A 261 8.00 2.91 -9.59
N TYR A 262 7.06 2.62 -10.49
CA TYR A 262 6.06 3.57 -10.95
C TYR A 262 4.73 3.24 -10.30
N ALA A 263 4.08 4.26 -9.72
CA ALA A 263 2.78 4.14 -9.09
C ALA A 263 1.71 4.76 -9.99
N VAL A 264 0.74 3.94 -10.42
CA VAL A 264 -0.50 4.44 -11.02
C VAL A 264 -1.56 4.52 -9.92
N VAL A 265 -2.13 5.71 -9.72
CA VAL A 265 -3.22 5.96 -8.78
C VAL A 265 -4.48 6.23 -9.57
N ARG A 266 -5.57 5.53 -9.24
CA ARG A 266 -6.90 5.76 -9.82
C ARG A 266 -7.94 5.81 -8.71
N ARG A 267 -8.73 6.88 -8.65
CA ARG A 267 -9.97 6.88 -7.84
C ARG A 267 -11.05 6.23 -8.67
N ILE A 268 -11.48 5.04 -8.27
CA ILE A 268 -12.48 4.25 -8.99
C ILE A 268 -13.73 4.20 -8.12
N ARG A 269 -14.77 4.94 -8.49
CA ARG A 269 -16.08 4.84 -7.84
C ARG A 269 -16.74 3.52 -8.22
N MET A 270 -17.31 2.86 -7.22
CA MET A 270 -18.14 1.67 -7.40
C MET A 270 -19.59 2.11 -7.50
N LEU A 271 -20.27 1.72 -8.58
CA LEU A 271 -21.70 1.99 -8.77
C LEU A 271 -22.52 0.98 -7.95
N LEU A 272 -22.46 1.13 -6.61
CA LEU A 272 -22.98 0.14 -5.66
C LEU A 272 -24.49 -0.07 -5.81
N ASP A 273 -25.26 0.99 -6.07
CA ASP A 273 -26.71 0.89 -6.29
C ASP A 273 -27.10 0.01 -7.49
N ASP A 274 -26.20 -0.14 -8.47
CA ASP A 274 -26.41 -1.05 -9.61
C ASP A 274 -25.81 -2.44 -9.38
N TRP A 275 -24.70 -2.49 -8.65
CA TRP A 275 -24.03 -3.73 -8.26
C TRP A 275 -24.87 -4.58 -7.31
N ASP A 276 -25.48 -3.95 -6.31
CA ASP A 276 -26.22 -4.64 -5.25
C ASP A 276 -27.58 -5.19 -5.72
N LYS A 277 -28.07 -4.74 -6.89
CA LYS A 277 -29.24 -5.31 -7.57
C LYS A 277 -28.94 -6.64 -8.28
N LYS A 278 -27.67 -7.01 -8.46
CA LYS A 278 -27.27 -8.23 -9.14
C LYS A 278 -27.34 -9.43 -8.21
N SER A 279 -27.75 -10.57 -8.77
CA SER A 279 -27.67 -11.85 -8.05
C SER A 279 -26.21 -12.21 -7.75
N LEU A 280 -25.98 -13.02 -6.72
CA LEU A 280 -24.64 -13.51 -6.38
C LEU A 280 -23.96 -14.17 -7.59
N ALA A 281 -24.70 -14.99 -8.35
CA ALA A 281 -24.18 -15.67 -9.55
C ALA A 281 -23.74 -14.67 -10.64
N GLU A 282 -24.49 -13.59 -10.85
CA GLU A 282 -24.08 -12.53 -11.80
C GLU A 282 -22.84 -11.78 -11.30
N GLN A 283 -22.77 -11.44 -10.01
CA GLN A 283 -21.61 -10.78 -9.41
C GLN A 283 -20.34 -11.64 -9.54
N GLU A 284 -20.44 -12.94 -9.23
CA GLU A 284 -19.32 -13.87 -9.36
C GLU A 284 -18.94 -14.11 -10.82
N ARG A 285 -19.90 -14.13 -11.75
CA ARG A 285 -19.64 -14.21 -13.19
C ARG A 285 -18.90 -12.99 -13.73
N VAL A 286 -19.25 -11.77 -13.26
CA VAL A 286 -18.54 -10.52 -13.62
C VAL A 286 -17.07 -10.60 -13.25
N ILE A 287 -16.75 -11.17 -12.08
CA ILE A 287 -15.36 -11.25 -11.60
C ILE A 287 -14.63 -12.48 -12.13
N GLY A 288 -15.32 -13.62 -12.24
CA GLY A 288 -14.74 -14.94 -12.51
C GLY A 288 -14.24 -15.69 -11.26
N ARG A 289 -14.55 -15.18 -10.05
CA ARG A 289 -14.20 -15.77 -8.74
C ARG A 289 -15.40 -15.71 -7.79
N ARG A 290 -15.46 -16.67 -6.87
CA ARG A 290 -16.49 -16.73 -5.82
C ARG A 290 -16.31 -15.62 -4.81
N LYS A 291 -17.41 -15.03 -4.35
CA LYS A 291 -17.37 -14.03 -3.27
C LYS A 291 -17.13 -14.67 -1.91
N SER A 292 -17.56 -15.91 -1.70
CA SER A 292 -17.43 -16.59 -0.39
C SER A 292 -15.97 -16.75 0.04
N ASP A 293 -15.12 -17.23 -0.87
CA ASP A 293 -13.76 -17.69 -0.57
C ASP A 293 -12.69 -17.22 -1.58
N GLY A 294 -13.06 -16.45 -2.60
CA GLY A 294 -12.12 -15.91 -3.59
C GLY A 294 -11.63 -16.93 -4.63
N ALA A 295 -12.05 -18.19 -4.55
CA ALA A 295 -11.62 -19.21 -5.50
C ALA A 295 -12.15 -18.94 -6.92
N PRO A 296 -11.45 -19.37 -7.98
CA PRO A 296 -11.97 -19.25 -9.34
C PRO A 296 -13.25 -20.08 -9.51
N LEU A 297 -14.12 -19.64 -10.42
CA LEU A 297 -15.36 -20.38 -10.75
C LEU A 297 -15.08 -21.79 -11.29
N THR A 298 -13.84 -22.08 -11.68
CA THR A 298 -13.38 -23.38 -12.14
C THR A 298 -13.14 -24.39 -11.01
N GLY A 299 -13.08 -23.96 -9.75
CA GLY A 299 -12.94 -24.81 -8.56
C GLY A 299 -11.72 -24.45 -7.69
N GLY A 300 -11.53 -25.18 -6.58
CA GLY A 300 -10.38 -25.01 -5.67
C GLY A 300 -10.59 -23.93 -4.59
N SER A 301 -9.48 -23.34 -4.16
CA SER A 301 -9.35 -22.30 -3.13
C SER A 301 -8.93 -20.96 -3.74
N GLU A 302 -8.77 -19.92 -2.90
CA GLU A 302 -8.30 -18.59 -3.32
C GLU A 302 -7.03 -18.63 -4.19
N ASP A 303 -6.01 -19.38 -3.73
CA ASP A 303 -4.71 -19.55 -4.39
C ASP A 303 -4.72 -20.51 -5.59
N THR A 304 -5.88 -21.08 -5.93
CA THR A 304 -5.99 -21.92 -7.14
C THR A 304 -5.94 -21.03 -8.38
N GLU A 305 -5.09 -21.43 -9.34
CA GLU A 305 -5.01 -20.76 -10.64
C GLU A 305 -6.32 -20.91 -11.42
N PRO A 306 -6.87 -19.82 -12.00
CA PRO A 306 -8.07 -19.91 -12.83
C PRO A 306 -7.80 -20.71 -14.12
N ASP A 307 -8.57 -21.76 -14.35
CA ASP A 307 -8.52 -22.51 -15.62
C ASP A 307 -9.33 -21.76 -16.69
N LEU A 308 -8.63 -20.92 -17.46
CA LEU A 308 -9.24 -20.06 -18.49
C LEU A 308 -9.76 -20.85 -19.70
N ASP A 309 -9.41 -22.13 -19.86
CA ASP A 309 -9.83 -22.97 -20.97
C ASP A 309 -11.01 -23.89 -20.63
N LYS A 310 -11.28 -24.10 -19.33
CA LYS A 310 -12.40 -24.92 -18.85
C LYS A 310 -13.74 -24.48 -19.45
N ARG A 311 -14.44 -25.46 -20.03
CA ARG A 311 -15.79 -25.30 -20.59
C ARG A 311 -16.86 -25.91 -19.69
N SER A 312 -18.04 -25.30 -19.67
CA SER A 312 -19.25 -25.86 -19.09
C SER A 312 -19.85 -26.95 -19.99
N ALA A 313 -20.90 -27.62 -19.51
CA ALA A 313 -21.59 -28.68 -20.26
C ALA A 313 -22.20 -28.21 -21.59
N ASP A 314 -22.56 -26.93 -21.70
CA ASP A 314 -23.08 -26.30 -22.93
C ASP A 314 -21.97 -25.78 -23.87
N GLY A 315 -20.69 -26.01 -23.53
CA GLY A 315 -19.53 -25.60 -24.32
C GLY A 315 -19.09 -24.14 -24.11
N SER A 316 -19.82 -23.35 -23.31
CA SER A 316 -19.39 -21.98 -22.98
C SER A 316 -18.21 -21.97 -21.99
N PRO A 317 -17.38 -20.91 -21.95
CA PRO A 317 -16.33 -20.80 -20.94
C PRO A 317 -16.92 -20.73 -19.52
N VAL A 318 -16.39 -21.52 -18.56
CA VAL A 318 -16.82 -21.45 -17.15
C VAL A 318 -16.55 -20.06 -16.56
N ILE A 319 -15.35 -19.54 -16.80
CA ILE A 319 -15.02 -18.12 -16.54
C ILE A 319 -15.34 -17.34 -17.79
N ALA A 320 -16.34 -16.44 -17.75
CA ALA A 320 -16.80 -15.70 -18.91
C ALA A 320 -15.67 -14.97 -19.67
N ALA A 321 -15.85 -14.75 -20.97
CA ALA A 321 -14.84 -14.12 -21.82
C ALA A 321 -14.53 -12.67 -21.41
N ASP A 322 -15.52 -11.98 -20.84
CA ASP A 322 -15.46 -10.63 -20.29
C ASP A 322 -15.27 -10.59 -18.76
N ALA A 323 -15.02 -11.74 -18.11
CA ALA A 323 -14.81 -11.78 -16.66
C ALA A 323 -13.51 -11.04 -16.28
N HIS A 324 -13.59 -10.21 -15.24
CA HIS A 324 -12.49 -9.33 -14.84
C HIS A 324 -11.16 -10.07 -14.64
N VAL A 325 -11.17 -11.23 -13.95
CA VAL A 325 -9.95 -12.04 -13.72
C VAL A 325 -9.31 -12.56 -15.02
N ARG A 326 -10.12 -12.85 -16.05
CA ARG A 326 -9.62 -13.29 -17.35
C ARG A 326 -8.98 -12.12 -18.07
N VAL A 327 -9.68 -10.98 -18.12
CA VAL A 327 -9.24 -9.80 -18.87
C VAL A 327 -7.99 -9.19 -18.26
N THR A 328 -7.80 -9.29 -16.94
CA THR A 328 -6.63 -8.76 -16.22
C THR A 328 -5.45 -9.72 -16.11
N SER A 329 -5.62 -11.02 -16.41
CA SER A 329 -4.55 -12.01 -16.25
C SER A 329 -3.31 -11.67 -17.10
N PRO A 330 -2.07 -11.85 -16.58
CA PRO A 330 -0.84 -11.71 -17.37
C PRO A 330 -0.86 -12.54 -18.65
N ASP A 331 -1.43 -13.75 -18.62
CA ASP A 331 -1.51 -14.66 -19.78
C ASP A 331 -2.27 -14.05 -20.95
N THR A 332 -3.22 -13.16 -20.66
CA THR A 332 -4.03 -12.51 -21.69
C THR A 332 -3.58 -11.09 -22.01
N ASN A 333 -2.49 -10.63 -21.40
CA ASN A 333 -1.89 -9.30 -21.57
C ASN A 333 -0.39 -9.37 -21.89
N GLY A 334 0.09 -10.45 -22.49
CA GLY A 334 1.48 -10.58 -22.92
C GLY A 334 2.49 -10.54 -21.77
N GLY A 335 2.09 -11.05 -20.60
CA GLY A 335 2.91 -11.03 -19.38
C GLY A 335 2.85 -9.73 -18.60
N ALA A 336 2.01 -8.76 -19.00
CA ALA A 336 1.86 -7.53 -18.25
C ALA A 336 1.35 -7.81 -16.83
N ALA A 337 2.01 -7.22 -15.83
CA ALA A 337 1.74 -7.48 -14.43
C ALA A 337 1.93 -6.21 -13.60
N MET A 338 1.23 -6.14 -12.46
CA MET A 338 1.35 -5.07 -11.49
C MET A 338 1.05 -5.59 -10.09
N LEU A 339 1.72 -5.04 -9.09
CA LEU A 339 1.39 -5.26 -7.69
C LEU A 339 0.30 -4.26 -7.29
N ARG A 340 -0.91 -4.75 -7.02
CA ARG A 340 -2.05 -3.91 -6.59
C ARG A 340 -2.06 -3.77 -5.08
N ARG A 341 -2.03 -2.54 -4.57
CA ARG A 341 -2.06 -2.25 -3.13
C ARG A 341 -3.06 -1.14 -2.80
N PRO A 342 -4.36 -1.40 -2.94
CA PRO A 342 -5.38 -0.36 -2.85
C PRO A 342 -5.81 -0.06 -1.41
N PHE A 343 -6.60 1.01 -1.28
CA PHE A 343 -7.50 1.23 -0.14
C PHE A 343 -8.94 1.34 -0.65
N SER A 344 -9.91 0.89 0.13
CA SER A 344 -11.30 1.28 -0.09
C SER A 344 -11.51 2.75 0.32
N TYR A 345 -12.53 3.43 -0.19
CA TYR A 345 -12.93 4.76 0.30
C TYR A 345 -14.45 4.90 0.38
N HIS A 346 -14.89 5.80 1.26
CA HIS A 346 -16.25 6.29 1.35
C HIS A 346 -16.21 7.73 1.87
N ASP A 347 -16.63 8.68 1.04
CA ASP A 347 -16.57 10.11 1.31
C ASP A 347 -17.97 10.73 1.50
N GLY A 348 -18.95 9.90 1.90
CA GLY A 348 -20.35 10.30 2.09
C GLY A 348 -21.24 9.94 0.90
N PHE A 349 -22.32 10.69 0.74
CA PHE A 349 -23.32 10.51 -0.31
C PHE A 349 -23.33 11.73 -1.23
N ARG A 350 -23.55 11.47 -2.52
CA ARG A 350 -23.68 12.50 -3.56
C ARG A 350 -25.07 13.14 -3.51
N ASP A 351 -25.24 14.23 -4.25
CA ASP A 351 -26.52 14.96 -4.33
C ASP A 351 -27.70 14.10 -4.82
N ASP A 352 -27.42 13.08 -5.63
CA ASP A 352 -28.41 12.11 -6.13
C ASP A 352 -28.69 10.96 -5.13
N GLY A 353 -28.05 10.99 -3.96
CA GLY A 353 -28.16 9.96 -2.92
C GLY A 353 -27.27 8.74 -3.14
N ALA A 354 -26.53 8.65 -4.25
CA ALA A 354 -25.61 7.54 -4.48
C ALA A 354 -24.38 7.66 -3.56
N PRO A 355 -23.82 6.56 -3.05
CA PRO A 355 -22.61 6.62 -2.23
C PRO A 355 -21.41 7.08 -3.06
N ASP A 356 -20.65 8.06 -2.55
CA ASP A 356 -19.31 8.36 -3.06
C ASP A 356 -18.32 7.38 -2.42
N ALA A 357 -18.36 6.14 -2.91
CA ALA A 357 -17.60 5.03 -2.37
C ALA A 357 -16.96 4.18 -3.47
N GLY A 358 -15.80 3.60 -3.18
CA GLY A 358 -15.13 2.73 -4.13
C GLY A 358 -13.72 2.35 -3.71
N LEU A 359 -12.82 2.34 -4.68
CA LEU A 359 -11.43 1.92 -4.53
C LEU A 359 -10.47 3.06 -4.90
N LEU A 360 -9.56 3.40 -3.97
CA LEU A 360 -8.32 4.08 -4.27
C LEU A 360 -7.34 3.02 -4.78
N PHE A 361 -7.40 2.80 -6.08
CA PHE A 361 -6.56 1.83 -6.74
C PHE A 361 -5.13 2.36 -6.86
N ILE A 362 -4.16 1.57 -6.40
CA ILE A 362 -2.74 1.88 -6.49
C ILE A 362 -2.06 0.64 -7.08
N ALA A 363 -1.44 0.80 -8.25
CA ALA A 363 -0.70 -0.25 -8.92
C ALA A 363 0.78 0.11 -9.03
N TRP A 364 1.63 -0.81 -8.61
CA TRP A 364 3.08 -0.72 -8.64
C TRP A 364 3.63 -1.59 -9.76
N GLN A 365 4.52 -1.01 -10.56
CA GLN A 365 5.17 -1.72 -11.67
C GLN A 365 6.51 -1.07 -12.03
N ALA A 366 7.41 -1.87 -12.61
CA ALA A 366 8.69 -1.39 -13.14
C ALA A 366 8.51 -0.53 -14.41
N ASP A 367 7.44 -0.75 -15.17
CA ASP A 367 7.09 0.00 -16.38
C ASP A 367 5.56 0.00 -16.57
N PRO A 368 4.87 1.16 -16.54
CA PRO A 368 3.43 1.25 -16.79
C PRO A 368 2.98 0.67 -18.14
N LEU A 369 3.84 0.66 -19.17
CA LEU A 369 3.55 0.06 -20.48
C LEU A 369 3.63 -1.47 -20.47
N ARG A 370 4.19 -2.08 -19.42
CA ARG A 370 4.22 -3.52 -19.16
C ARG A 370 3.39 -3.91 -17.92
N GLY A 371 2.53 -3.01 -17.46
CA GLY A 371 1.65 -3.24 -16.32
C GLY A 371 0.29 -2.61 -16.56
N PHE A 372 0.03 -1.48 -15.92
CA PHE A 372 -1.27 -0.81 -15.93
C PHE A 372 -1.83 -0.52 -17.33
N VAL A 373 -1.05 0.07 -18.23
CA VAL A 373 -1.55 0.60 -19.51
C VAL A 373 -2.16 -0.48 -20.41
N PRO A 374 -1.46 -1.58 -20.75
CA PRO A 374 -2.04 -2.61 -21.61
C PRO A 374 -3.27 -3.27 -20.96
N VAL A 375 -3.23 -3.52 -19.65
CA VAL A 375 -4.35 -4.11 -18.92
C VAL A 375 -5.57 -3.19 -18.96
N GLN A 376 -5.42 -1.92 -18.60
CA GLN A 376 -6.53 -0.96 -18.59
C GLN A 376 -7.10 -0.74 -20.00
N ARG A 377 -6.26 -0.73 -21.05
CA ARG A 377 -6.75 -0.65 -22.45
C ARG A 377 -7.69 -1.80 -22.79
N LYS A 378 -7.43 -2.99 -22.26
CA LYS A 378 -8.28 -4.16 -22.46
C LYS A 378 -9.56 -4.08 -21.63
N LEU A 379 -9.46 -3.59 -20.39
CA LEU A 379 -10.63 -3.38 -19.53
C LEU A 379 -11.61 -2.38 -20.13
N ASP A 380 -11.12 -1.26 -20.64
CA ASP A 380 -11.92 -0.15 -21.20
C ASP A 380 -12.99 -0.59 -22.22
N ARG A 381 -12.76 -1.69 -22.94
CA ARG A 381 -13.69 -2.20 -23.97
C ARG A 381 -14.21 -3.60 -23.73
N GLY A 382 -13.61 -4.35 -22.81
CA GLY A 382 -13.78 -5.81 -22.74
C GLY A 382 -14.16 -6.36 -21.38
N ASP A 383 -14.28 -5.52 -20.36
CA ASP A 383 -14.53 -5.97 -18.98
C ASP A 383 -15.99 -5.82 -18.56
N ALA A 384 -16.55 -6.91 -18.01
CA ALA A 384 -17.86 -6.93 -17.42
C ALA A 384 -18.00 -5.98 -16.23
N LEU A 385 -16.91 -5.75 -15.49
CA LEU A 385 -16.89 -4.91 -14.29
C LEU A 385 -16.97 -3.42 -14.61
N SER A 386 -16.52 -2.98 -15.79
CA SER A 386 -16.54 -1.56 -16.21
C SER A 386 -17.95 -0.94 -16.23
N ARG A 387 -19.01 -1.75 -16.29
CA ARG A 387 -20.40 -1.30 -16.17
C ARG A 387 -20.77 -0.87 -14.74
N PHE A 388 -20.00 -1.30 -13.74
CA PHE A 388 -20.25 -1.07 -12.32
C PHE A 388 -19.17 -0.18 -11.68
N THR A 389 -18.29 0.41 -12.49
CA THR A 389 -17.21 1.26 -12.01
C THR A 389 -17.07 2.53 -12.86
N ARG A 390 -16.52 3.58 -12.26
CA ARG A 390 -16.19 4.85 -12.92
C ARG A 390 -14.83 5.33 -12.44
N HIS A 391 -13.93 5.63 -13.37
CA HIS A 391 -12.64 6.25 -13.05
C HIS A 391 -12.82 7.77 -13.00
N GLU A 392 -12.61 8.36 -11.82
CA GLU A 392 -12.93 9.77 -11.56
C GLU A 392 -11.71 10.62 -11.21
N ALA A 393 -10.57 9.99 -10.94
CA ALA A 393 -9.30 10.69 -10.84
C ALA A 393 -8.15 9.76 -11.20
N SER A 394 -7.04 10.34 -11.65
CA SER A 394 -5.88 9.60 -12.13
C SER A 394 -4.59 10.31 -11.84
N ALA A 395 -3.54 9.58 -11.52
CA ALA A 395 -2.18 10.12 -11.50
C ALA A 395 -1.15 9.01 -11.75
N LEU A 396 0.01 9.41 -12.26
CA LEU A 396 1.17 8.53 -12.46
C LEU A 396 2.41 9.19 -11.86
N PHE A 397 3.09 8.46 -10.98
CA PHE A 397 4.26 8.95 -10.24
C PHE A 397 5.45 8.02 -10.35
N ALA A 398 6.65 8.60 -10.47
CA ALA A 398 7.92 7.89 -10.35
C ALA A 398 8.35 7.92 -8.89
N VAL A 399 8.47 6.73 -8.28
CA VAL A 399 8.80 6.54 -6.87
C VAL A 399 10.22 5.98 -6.81
N PRO A 400 11.24 6.76 -6.40
CA PRO A 400 12.63 6.28 -6.40
C PRO A 400 12.86 5.17 -5.37
N GLY A 401 14.04 4.56 -5.42
CA GLY A 401 14.52 3.65 -4.38
C GLY A 401 14.51 4.28 -2.98
N GLY A 402 14.63 3.42 -1.96
CA GLY A 402 14.65 3.87 -0.58
C GLY A 402 15.95 4.62 -0.24
N PRO A 403 15.93 5.51 0.78
CA PRO A 403 17.10 6.29 1.14
C PRO A 403 18.07 5.49 2.01
N GLY A 404 19.37 5.61 1.74
CA GLY A 404 20.40 5.14 2.64
C GLY A 404 20.42 5.90 3.98
N LYS A 405 21.21 5.41 4.95
CA LYS A 405 21.42 6.14 6.21
C LYS A 405 22.10 7.49 5.92
N GLY A 406 21.54 8.57 6.45
CA GLY A 406 22.04 9.93 6.22
C GLY A 406 21.58 10.56 4.89
N GLU A 407 20.82 9.84 4.08
CA GLU A 407 20.27 10.33 2.81
C GLU A 407 18.78 10.65 2.94
N TYR A 408 18.22 11.34 1.95
CA TYR A 408 16.79 11.58 1.82
C TYR A 408 16.24 11.04 0.49
N VAL A 409 14.93 10.80 0.44
CA VAL A 409 14.28 10.23 -0.75
C VAL A 409 14.42 11.18 -1.94
N GLY A 410 14.85 10.65 -3.09
CA GLY A 410 15.07 11.44 -4.30
C GLY A 410 16.36 12.26 -4.30
N GLN A 411 17.27 12.08 -3.34
CA GLN A 411 18.53 12.82 -3.27
C GLN A 411 19.35 12.73 -4.57
N ARG A 412 19.43 11.55 -5.19
CA ARG A 412 20.15 11.35 -6.46
C ARG A 412 19.57 12.15 -7.63
N LEU A 413 18.26 12.41 -7.64
CA LEU A 413 17.61 13.28 -8.64
C LEU A 413 17.86 14.76 -8.34
N LEU A 414 17.81 15.14 -7.06
CA LEU A 414 17.74 16.54 -6.64
C LEU A 414 19.11 17.18 -6.40
N GLU A 415 20.15 16.39 -6.16
CA GLU A 415 21.54 16.83 -5.97
C GLU A 415 22.52 16.26 -6.99
N GLY A 416 22.10 15.26 -7.77
CA GLY A 416 22.92 14.62 -8.80
C GLY A 416 23.04 15.41 -10.09
#